data_AF-A0A0M4CLE5-F1
#
_entry.id   AF-A0A0M4CLE5-F1
#
_cell.length_a   1.000
_cell.length_b   1.000
_cell.length_c   1.000
_cell.angle_alpha   90.00
_cell.angle_beta   90.00
_cell.angle_gamma   90.00
#
_symmetry.space_group_name_H-M   'P 1'
#
loop_
_entity.id
_entity.type
_entity.pdbx_description
1 polymer ?
#
loop_
_entity_poly.entity_id
_entity_poly.type
_entity_poly.pdbx_seq_one_letter_code
_entity_poly.pdbx_strand_id
1 'polypeptide(L)' 'MDIDALYEQFQIKENALADALSLCEAEQAAGRSGVGALREANRLHEELKFVAGLLAELIDDALAEIGAKPPPSST' A
#
# COMPACT_ATOMS: atom_id res chain seq x y z
N MET A 1 -12.32 -8.81 -6.74
CA MET A 1 -11.78 -7.98 -5.65
C MET A 1 -11.88 -6.54 -6.14
N ASP A 2 -12.40 -5.62 -5.32
CA ASP A 2 -12.62 -4.23 -5.74
C ASP A 2 -11.31 -3.43 -5.62
N ILE A 3 -10.81 -2.90 -6.75
CA ILE A 3 -9.57 -2.13 -6.82
C ILE A 3 -9.68 -0.87 -5.95
N ASP A 4 -10.85 -0.22 -5.92
CA ASP A 4 -11.06 1.00 -5.15
C ASP A 4 -11.00 0.70 -3.64
N ALA A 5 -11.63 -0.38 -3.20
CA ALA A 5 -11.56 -0.82 -1.80
C ALA A 5 -10.15 -1.22 -1.37
N LEU A 6 -9.37 -1.82 -2.27
CA LEU A 6 -7.99 -2.18 -1.99
C LEU A 6 -7.07 -0.96 -1.95
N TYR A 7 -7.34 0.03 -2.81
CA TYR A 7 -6.63 1.31 -2.82
C TYR A 7 -6.93 2.13 -1.57
N GLU A 8 -8.19 2.13 -1.10
CA GLU A 8 -8.55 2.75 0.18
C GLU A 8 -7.79 2.09 1.35
N GLN A 9 -7.70 0.75 1.37
CA GLN A 9 -6.90 0.05 2.37
C GLN A 9 -5.41 0.39 2.30
N PHE A 10 -4.86 0.56 1.09
CA PHE A 10 -3.49 1.03 0.89
C PHE A 10 -3.29 2.40 1.53
N GLN A 11 -4.16 3.38 1.23
CA GLN A 11 -4.07 4.73 1.78
C GLN A 11 -4.18 4.76 3.30
N ILE A 12 -5.09 3.99 3.89
CA ILE A 12 -5.23 3.88 5.34
C ILE A 12 -3.92 3.38 5.97
N LYS A 13 -3.31 2.35 5.39
CA LYS A 13 -2.05 1.77 5.88
C LYS A 13 -0.86 2.69 5.67
N GLU A 14 -0.81 3.40 4.55
CA GLU A 14 0.22 4.39 4.25
C GLU A 14 0.20 5.52 5.29
N ASN A 15 -0.98 6.05 5.61
CA ASN A 15 -1.14 7.07 6.64
C ASN A 15 -0.72 6.54 8.03
N ALA A 16 -1.17 5.33 8.39
CA ALA A 16 -0.78 4.72 9.67
C ALA A 16 0.74 4.50 9.78
N LEU A 17 1.40 4.12 8.67
CA LEU A 17 2.86 3.98 8.61
C LEU A 17 3.54 5.33 8.83
N ALA A 18 3.07 6.39 8.16
CA ALA A 18 3.61 7.74 8.33
C ALA A 18 3.47 8.23 9.78
N ASP A 19 2.32 7.97 10.42
CA ASP A 19 2.07 8.30 11.82
C ASP A 19 3.01 7.54 12.77
N ALA A 20 3.25 6.24 12.52
CA ALA A 20 4.15 5.43 13.33
C ALA A 20 5.62 5.90 13.22
N LEU A 21 6.06 6.29 12.02
CA LEU A 21 7.39 6.87 11.80
C LEU A 21 7.53 8.22 12.49
N SER A 22 6.54 9.10 12.36
CA SER A 22 6.48 10.40 13.02
C SER A 22 6.55 10.26 14.55
N LEU A 23 5.82 9.28 15.12
CA LEU A 23 5.90 8.97 16.54
C LEU A 23 7.30 8.48 16.94
N CYS A 24 7.93 7.62 16.14
CA CYS A 24 9.28 7.14 16.40
C CYS A 24 10.28 8.31 16.45
N GLU A 25 10.21 9.24 15.50
CA GLU A 25 11.04 10.44 15.47
C GLU A 25 10.79 11.33 16.70
N ALA A 26 9.52 11.54 17.08
CA ALA A 26 9.15 12.32 18.25
C ALA A 26 9.65 11.69 19.56
N GLU A 27 9.62 10.36 19.67
CA GLU A 27 10.18 9.64 20.81
C GLU A 27 11.69 9.81 20.91
N GLN A 28 12.40 9.66 19.79
CA GLN A 28 13.86 9.83 19.73
C GLN A 28 14.29 11.27 20.04
N ALA A 29 13.57 12.26 19.50
CA ALA A 29 13.80 13.68 19.80
C ALA A 29 13.60 14.01 21.29
N ALA A 30 12.72 13.27 21.97
CA ALA A 30 12.49 13.40 23.41
C ALA A 30 13.44 12.54 24.27
N GLY A 31 14.47 11.91 23.68
CA GLY A 31 15.43 11.06 24.38
C GLY A 31 14.89 9.68 24.78
N ARG A 32 13.75 9.24 24.22
CA ARG A 32 13.20 7.88 24.38
C ARG A 32 13.69 6.98 23.26
N SER A 33 13.49 5.66 23.41
CA SER A 33 14.09 4.68 22.48
C SER A 33 13.45 4.63 21.09
N GLY A 34 12.16 4.96 20.92
CA GLY A 34 11.48 4.82 19.63
C GLY A 34 11.15 3.39 19.22
N VAL A 35 11.60 2.37 19.96
CA VAL A 35 11.61 0.97 19.50
C VAL A 35 10.20 0.40 19.31
N GLY A 36 9.24 0.82 20.13
CA GLY A 36 7.84 0.41 19.99
C GLY A 36 7.24 0.92 18.68
N ALA A 37 7.34 2.23 18.45
CA ALA A 37 6.87 2.88 17.24
C ALA A 37 7.57 2.33 15.97
N LEU A 38 8.87 2.07 16.04
CA LEU A 38 9.62 1.48 14.93
C LEU A 38 9.17 0.06 14.59
N ARG A 39 8.87 -0.77 15.60
CA ARG A 39 8.32 -2.13 15.37
C ARG A 39 6.97 -2.06 14.69
N GLU A 40 6.12 -1.12 15.10
CA GLU A 40 4.81 -0.93 14.50
C GLU A 40 4.92 -0.40 13.06
N ALA A 41 5.82 0.55 12.79
CA ALA A 41 6.12 0.99 11.44
C ALA A 41 6.59 -0.17 10.55
N ASN A 42 7.48 -1.04 11.03
CA ASN A 42 7.93 -2.20 10.27
C ASN A 42 6.78 -3.19 9.98
N ARG A 43 5.89 -3.42 10.95
CA ARG A 43 4.70 -4.28 10.75
C ARG A 43 3.78 -3.70 9.67
N LEU A 44 3.48 -2.40 9.76
CA LEU A 44 2.64 -1.69 8.79
C LEU A 44 3.27 -1.67 7.39
N HIS A 45 4.59 -1.54 7.30
CA HIS A 45 5.33 -1.59 6.03
C HIS A 45 5.19 -2.94 5.32
N GLU A 46 5.32 -4.05 6.04
CA GLU A 46 5.12 -5.38 5.45
C GLU A 46 3.68 -5.61 5.01
N GLU A 47 2.69 -5.11 5.75
CA GLU A 47 1.29 -5.14 5.33
C GLU A 47 1.03 -4.26 4.10
N LEU A 48 1.65 -3.08 4.05
CA LEU A 48 1.51 -2.16 2.92
C LEU A 48 2.11 -2.76 1.65
N LYS A 49 3.27 -3.43 1.74
CA LYS A 49 3.85 -4.20 0.62
C LYS A 49 2.91 -5.27 0.10
N PHE A 50 2.24 -6.01 0.99
CA PHE A 50 1.30 -7.04 0.59
C PHE A 50 0.11 -6.43 -0.18
N VAL A 51 -0.49 -5.37 0.35
CA VAL A 51 -1.60 -4.68 -0.32
C VAL A 51 -1.17 -4.06 -1.65
N ALA A 52 0.02 -3.44 -1.71
CA ALA A 52 0.59 -2.88 -2.92
C ALA A 52 0.84 -3.93 -4.00
N GLY A 53 1.31 -5.12 -3.61
CA GLY A 53 1.49 -6.25 -4.52
C GLY A 53 0.19 -6.69 -5.15
N LEU A 54 -0.87 -6.84 -4.34
CA LEU A 54 -2.20 -7.18 -4.85
C LEU A 54 -2.77 -6.09 -5.79
N LEU A 55 -2.56 -4.81 -5.48
CA LEU A 55 -2.94 -3.72 -6.38
C LEU A 55 -2.21 -3.78 -7.72
N ALA A 56 -0.89 -4.04 -7.68
CA ALA A 56 -0.09 -4.15 -8.90
C ALA A 56 -0.57 -5.31 -9.79
N GLU A 57 -0.83 -6.49 -9.20
CA GLU A 57 -1.36 -7.64 -9.92
C GLU A 57 -2.72 -7.33 -10.59
N LEU A 58 -3.64 -6.68 -9.86
CA LEU A 58 -4.94 -6.31 -10.42
C LEU A 58 -4.84 -5.27 -11.56
N ILE A 59 -3.89 -4.34 -11.46
CA ILE A 59 -3.63 -3.36 -12.52
C ILE A 59 -3.06 -4.06 -13.75
N ASP A 60 -2.10 -4.97 -13.57
CA ASP A 60 -1.49 -5.72 -14.66
C ASP A 60 -2.53 -6.60 -15.38
N ASP A 61 -3.42 -7.26 -14.63
CA ASP A 61 -4.54 -8.03 -15.18
C ASP A 61 -5.50 -7.14 -15.99
N ALA A 62 -5.88 -5.97 -15.44
CA ALA A 62 -6.75 -5.03 -16.14
C ALA A 62 -6.12 -4.49 -17.44
N LEU A 63 -4.81 -4.22 -17.44
CA LEU A 63 -4.07 -3.81 -18.63
C LEU A 63 -3.99 -4.93 -19.67
N ALA A 64 -3.80 -6.17 -19.24
CA ALA A 64 -3.78 -7.35 -20.11
C ALA A 64 -5.14 -7.55 -20.80
N GLU A 65 -6.26 -7.40 -20.08
CA GLU A 65 -7.61 -7.48 -20.65
C GLU A 65 -7.87 -6.41 -21.72
N ILE A 66 -7.39 -5.18 -21.51
CA ILE A 66 -7.48 -4.10 -22.49
C ILE A 66 -6.65 -4.43 -23.74
N GLY A 67 -5.42 -4.94 -23.55
CA GLY A 67 -4.52 -5.33 -24.66
C GLY A 67 -4.97 -6.57 -25.43
N ALA A 68 -5.73 -7.47 -24.79
CA ALA A 68 -6.24 -8.70 -25.39
C ALA A 68 -7.51 -8.50 -26.22
N LYS A 69 -8.18 -7.34 -26.13
CA LYS A 69 -9.39 -7.06 -26.91
C LYS A 69 -9.03 -6.93 -28.40
N PRO A 70 -9.51 -7.85 -29.28
CA PRO A 70 -9.30 -7.67 -30.70
C PRO A 70 -10.00 -6.39 -31.16
N PRO A 71 -9.47 -5.66 -32.17
CA PRO A 71 -10.16 -4.50 -32.71
C PRO A 71 -11.57 -4.89 -33.12
N PRO A 72 -12.58 -4.01 -32.96
CA PRO A 72 -13.93 -4.32 -33.37
C PRO A 72 -13.92 -4.77 -34.83
N SER A 73 -14.34 -6.02 -35.07
CA SER A 73 -14.42 -6.59 -36.40
C SER A 73 -15.27 -5.68 -37.27
N SER A 74 -14.66 -5.06 -38.26
CA SER A 74 -15.36 -4.24 -39.25
C SER A 74 -16.11 -5.15 -40.20
N THR A 75 -17.41 -5.37 -39.93
CA THR A 75 -18.38 -5.87 -40.93
C THR A 75 -19.79 -5.47 -40.53
#